data_AF-A0A962IIY5-F1
#
_entry.id   AF-A0A962IIY5-F1
#
_cell.length_a   1.000
_cell.length_b   1.000
_cell.length_c   1.000
_cell.angle_alpha   90.00
_cell.angle_beta   90.00
_cell.angle_gamma   90.00
#
_symmetry.space_group_name_H-M   'P 1'
#
loop_
_entity.id
_entity.type
_entity.pdbx_description
1 polymer ?
#
loop_
_entity_poly.entity_id
_entity_poly.type
_entity_poly.pdbx_seq_one_letter_code
_entity_poly.pdbx_strand_id
1 'polypeptide(L)'
;MDRQIHRAGTPGRRHFAILFVTLMLFWLMLNSRLDADVFIVGAAVSLIIALLYRSGLSFFTEFRFTPAAFAAGFRYYGYFFRELFKSNLKLAAIVLSPSLPVNPGIVKVRTRLQSRMGRLMLANSITL
;
A
#
# COMPACT_ATOMS: atom_id res chain seq x y z
N MET A 1 -11.11 -18.80 23.41
CA MET A 1 -10.91 -19.30 22.03
C MET A 1 -12.03 -18.68 21.18
N ASP A 2 -11.95 -17.37 20.93
CA ASP A 2 -13.07 -16.60 20.36
C ASP A 2 -12.81 -16.30 18.89
N ARG A 3 -13.50 -17.04 18.02
CA ARG A 3 -13.53 -16.82 16.58
C ARG A 3 -14.44 -15.63 16.29
N GLN A 4 -13.87 -14.43 16.27
CA GLN A 4 -14.51 -13.31 15.58
C GLN A 4 -14.34 -13.49 14.08
N ILE A 5 -15.28 -14.24 13.52
CA ILE A 5 -15.54 -14.35 12.08
C ILE A 5 -15.77 -12.92 11.58
N HIS A 6 -14.89 -12.48 10.69
CA HIS A 6 -15.04 -11.27 9.90
C HIS A 6 -16.48 -11.16 9.42
N ARG A 7 -17.24 -10.21 9.98
CA ARG A 7 -18.48 -9.76 9.35
C ARG A 7 -18.07 -9.10 8.04
N ALA A 8 -18.11 -9.87 6.97
CA ALA A 8 -18.16 -9.35 5.61
C ALA A 8 -19.46 -8.58 5.47
N GLY A 9 -19.46 -7.32 5.93
CA GLY A 9 -20.48 -6.36 5.52
C GLY A 9 -20.48 -6.36 4.00
N THR A 10 -21.67 -6.49 3.41
CA THR A 10 -21.83 -6.37 1.97
C THR A 10 -21.06 -5.13 1.52
N PRO A 11 -20.12 -5.24 0.57
CA PRO A 11 -19.36 -4.10 0.13
C PRO A 11 -20.34 -3.07 -0.41
N GLY A 12 -20.57 -2.01 0.37
CA GLY A 12 -21.50 -0.96 0.00
C GLY A 12 -21.12 -0.37 -1.36
N ARG A 13 -22.09 0.18 -2.09
CA ARG A 13 -21.90 0.84 -3.40
C ARG A 13 -20.68 1.77 -3.45
N ARG A 14 -20.32 2.37 -2.32
CA ARG A 14 -19.10 3.19 -2.14
C ARG A 14 -17.79 2.44 -2.41
N HIS A 15 -17.60 1.22 -1.93
CA HIS A 15 -16.36 0.46 -2.15
C HIS A 15 -16.17 0.10 -3.62
N PHE A 16 -17.26 -0.29 -4.27
CA PHE A 16 -17.28 -0.54 -5.71
C PHE A 16 -16.90 0.72 -6.50
N ALA A 17 -17.51 1.87 -6.19
CA ALA A 17 -17.19 3.13 -6.86
C ALA A 17 -15.73 3.56 -6.65
N ILE A 18 -15.20 3.45 -5.42
CA ILE A 18 -13.79 3.78 -5.14
C ILE A 18 -12.86 2.84 -5.91
N LEU A 19 -13.16 1.54 -5.96
CA LEU A 19 -12.37 0.56 -6.70
C LEU A 19 -12.38 0.86 -8.19
N PHE A 20 -13.56 1.08 -8.77
CA PHE A 20 -13.71 1.43 -10.18
C PHE A 20 -12.93 2.70 -10.54
N VAL A 21 -13.08 3.77 -9.75
CA VAL A 21 -12.36 5.04 -10.00
C VAL A 21 -10.86 4.86 -9.85
N THR A 22 -10.40 4.12 -8.83
CA THR A 22 -8.96 3.82 -8.65
C THR A 22 -8.39 3.05 -9.83
N LEU A 23 -9.10 2.01 -10.30
CA LEU A 23 -8.70 1.21 -11.46
C LEU A 23 -8.69 2.04 -12.75
N MET A 24 -9.69 2.90 -12.95
CA MET A 24 -9.76 3.80 -14.10
C MET A 24 -8.61 4.79 -14.10
N LEU A 25 -8.32 5.42 -12.96
CA LEU A 25 -7.18 6.32 -12.83
C LEU A 25 -5.86 5.60 -13.11
N PHE A 26 -5.69 4.40 -12.58
CA PHE A 26 -4.52 3.58 -12.85
C PHE A 26 -4.40 3.22 -14.34
N TRP A 27 -5.51 2.86 -14.99
CA TRP A 27 -5.56 2.60 -16.43
C TRP A 27 -5.13 3.82 -17.25
N LEU A 28 -5.64 5.00 -16.92
CA LEU A 28 -5.26 6.25 -17.60
C LEU A 28 -3.80 6.62 -17.36
N MET A 29 -3.28 6.43 -16.14
CA MET A 29 -1.85 6.67 -15.86
C MET A 29 -0.93 5.73 -16.65
N LEU A 30 -1.39 4.51 -16.95
CA LEU A 30 -0.63 3.54 -17.74
C LEU A 30 -0.63 3.87 -19.25
N ASN A 31 -1.63 4.60 -19.72
CA ASN A 31 -1.82 4.90 -21.13
C ASN A 31 -1.45 6.35 -21.46
N SER A 32 -0.47 6.55 -22.34
CA SER A 32 -0.06 7.89 -22.77
C SER A 32 -1.02 8.55 -23.78
N ARG A 33 -2.02 7.82 -24.27
CA ARG A 33 -3.00 8.28 -25.26
C ARG A 33 -4.40 8.30 -24.66
N LEU A 34 -5.15 9.37 -24.95
CA LEU A 34 -6.53 9.57 -24.49
C LEU A 34 -7.52 9.40 -25.64
N ASP A 35 -7.33 8.35 -26.44
CA ASP A 35 -8.25 8.00 -27.51
C ASP A 35 -9.52 7.34 -26.93
N ALA A 36 -10.65 7.52 -27.62
CA ALA A 36 -11.95 7.00 -27.16
C ALA A 36 -11.93 5.48 -26.94
N ASP A 37 -11.23 4.74 -27.79
CA ASP A 37 -11.11 3.29 -27.71
C ASP A 37 -10.41 2.84 -26.42
N VAL A 38 -9.35 3.55 -26.03
CA VAL A 38 -8.59 3.28 -24.80
C VAL A 38 -9.45 3.52 -23.57
N PHE A 39 -10.27 4.57 -23.58
CA PHE A 39 -11.19 4.88 -22.49
C PHE A 39 -12.29 3.83 -22.34
N ILE A 40 -12.90 3.40 -23.45
CA ILE A 40 -13.99 2.40 -23.46
C ILE A 40 -13.48 1.06 -22.93
N VAL A 41 -12.33 0.60 -23.43
CA VAL A 41 -11.71 -0.66 -22.96
C VAL A 41 -11.36 -0.55 -21.47
N GLY A 42 -10.76 0.56 -21.04
CA GLY A 42 -10.45 0.81 -19.64
C GLY A 42 -11.68 0.79 -18.74
N ALA A 43 -12.79 1.38 -19.19
CA ALA A 43 -14.06 1.34 -18.49
C ALA A 43 -14.60 -0.09 -18.35
N ALA A 44 -14.61 -0.85 -19.44
CA ALA A 44 -15.09 -2.23 -19.44
C ALA A 44 -14.28 -3.12 -18.49
N VAL A 45 -12.95 -3.08 -18.59
CA VAL A 45 -12.04 -3.88 -17.75
C VAL A 45 -12.17 -3.48 -16.28
N SER A 46 -12.14 -2.17 -15.98
CA SER A 46 -12.27 -1.67 -14.61
C SER A 46 -13.62 -2.05 -14.00
N LEU A 47 -14.69 -2.03 -14.79
CA LEU A 47 -16.03 -2.41 -14.35
C LEU A 47 -16.11 -3.90 -14.02
N ILE A 48 -15.57 -4.76 -14.89
CA ILE A 48 -15.54 -6.21 -14.68
C ILE A 48 -14.76 -6.54 -13.41
N ILE A 49 -13.58 -5.96 -13.23
CA ILE A 49 -12.76 -6.18 -12.02
C ILE A 49 -13.50 -5.68 -10.77
N ALA A 50 -14.09 -4.48 -10.82
CA ALA A 50 -14.83 -3.95 -9.68
C ALA A 50 -16.06 -4.81 -9.33
N LEU A 51 -16.71 -5.42 -10.32
CA LEU A 51 -17.84 -6.34 -10.11
C LEU A 51 -17.41 -7.66 -9.47
N LEU A 52 -16.27 -8.22 -9.90
CA LEU A 52 -15.71 -9.47 -9.38
C LEU A 52 -15.09 -9.31 -7.98
N TYR A 53 -14.41 -8.18 -7.72
CA TYR A 53 -13.60 -7.95 -6.51
C TYR A 53 -14.13 -6.82 -5.63
N ARG A 54 -15.43 -6.83 -5.32
CA ARG A 54 -16.10 -5.74 -4.58
C ARG A 54 -15.51 -5.43 -3.19
N SER A 55 -14.84 -6.38 -2.56
CA SER A 55 -14.21 -6.23 -1.24
C SER A 55 -12.70 -5.93 -1.28
N GLY A 56 -12.11 -5.81 -2.48
CA GLY A 56 -10.66 -5.71 -2.67
C GLY A 56 -10.00 -4.57 -1.90
N LEU A 57 -10.67 -3.41 -1.77
CA LEU A 57 -10.12 -2.23 -1.08
C LEU A 57 -10.49 -2.11 0.41
N SER A 58 -11.08 -3.15 1.02
CA SER A 58 -11.53 -3.10 2.42
C SER A 58 -10.41 -2.69 3.40
N PHE A 59 -9.15 -3.01 3.08
CA PHE A 59 -7.99 -2.63 3.90
C PHE A 59 -7.61 -1.14 3.80
N PHE A 60 -7.89 -0.49 2.67
CA PHE A 60 -7.72 0.96 2.53
C PHE A 60 -8.84 1.74 3.21
N THR A 61 -10.00 1.12 3.48
CA THR A 61 -11.13 1.79 4.13
C THR A 61 -10.87 2.14 5.60
N GLU A 62 -9.87 1.52 6.25
CA GLU A 62 -9.38 1.95 7.58
C GLU A 62 -8.76 3.37 7.51
N PHE A 63 -8.37 3.85 6.33
CA PHE A 63 -7.80 5.17 6.15
C PHE A 63 -8.89 6.25 6.09
N ARG A 64 -8.89 7.14 7.08
CA ARG A 64 -9.75 8.32 7.09
C ARG A 64 -9.13 9.40 6.19
N PHE A 65 -9.78 9.68 5.06
CA PHE A 65 -9.40 10.75 4.15
C PHE A 65 -9.65 12.12 4.80
N THR A 66 -8.74 12.53 5.68
CA THR A 66 -8.72 13.85 6.33
C THR A 66 -7.48 14.61 5.86
N PRO A 67 -7.53 15.93 5.62
CA PRO A 67 -6.34 16.71 5.22
C PRO A 67 -5.13 16.53 6.15
N ALA A 68 -5.38 16.38 7.46
CA ALA A 68 -4.34 16.09 8.44
C ALA A 68 -3.64 14.73 8.21
N ALA A 69 -4.38 13.72 7.71
CA ALA A 69 -3.82 12.41 7.38
C ALA A 69 -2.90 12.48 6.16
N PHE A 70 -3.24 13.30 5.16
CA PHE A 70 -2.35 13.56 4.02
C PHE A 70 -1.05 14.25 4.44
N ALA A 71 -1.14 15.28 5.28
CA ALA A 71 0.04 15.97 5.79
C ALA A 71 0.92 15.05 6.67
N ALA A 72 0.31 14.15 7.46
CA ALA A 72 1.04 13.13 8.20
C ALA A 72 1.70 12.10 7.26
N GLY A 73 0.99 11.67 6.21
CA GLY A 73 1.52 10.75 5.19
C GLY A 73 2.71 11.32 4.45
N PHE A 74 2.64 12.58 4.02
CA PHE A 74 3.76 13.23 3.32
C PHE A 74 5.00 13.37 4.22
N ARG A 75 4.82 13.77 5.49
CA ARG A 75 5.91 13.81 6.48
C ARG A 75 6.51 12.42 6.71
N TYR A 76 5.68 11.39 6.82
CA TYR A 76 6.13 10.02 6.96
C TYR A 76 6.95 9.57 5.76
N TYR A 77 6.48 9.81 4.53
CA TYR A 77 7.24 9.45 3.31
C TYR A 77 8.57 10.19 3.23
N GLY A 78 8.60 11.49 3.52
CA GLY A 78 9.85 12.26 3.55
C GLY A 78 10.87 11.70 4.56
N TYR A 79 10.41 11.34 5.75
CA TYR A 79 11.24 10.65 6.75
C TYR A 79 11.72 9.29 6.25
N PHE A 80 10.82 8.48 5.70
CA PHE A 80 11.09 7.14 5.20
C PHE A 80 12.14 7.17 4.07
N PHE A 81 11.99 8.03 3.07
CA PHE A 81 12.96 8.15 1.98
C PHE A 81 14.36 8.54 2.46
N ARG A 82 14.45 9.43 3.45
CA ARG A 82 15.72 9.81 4.04
C ARG A 82 16.41 8.61 4.71
N GLU A 83 15.66 7.82 5.46
CA GLU A 83 16.21 6.64 6.14
C GLU A 83 16.52 5.51 5.17
N LEU A 84 15.68 5.33 4.15
CA LEU A 84 15.90 4.38 3.05
C LEU A 84 17.22 4.67 2.33
N PHE A 85 17.49 5.93 1.98
CA PHE A 85 18.74 6.30 1.34
C PHE A 85 19.96 6.01 2.22
N LYS A 86 19.89 6.36 3.51
CA LYS A 86 20.96 6.05 4.48
C LYS A 86 21.19 4.55 4.65
N SER A 87 20.10 3.77 4.72
CA SER A 87 20.14 2.31 4.84
C SER A 87 20.84 1.68 3.64
N ASN A 88 20.47 2.08 2.42
CA ASN A 88 21.10 1.59 1.18
C ASN A 88 22.60 1.95 1.11
N LEU A 89 22.99 3.17 1.50
CA LEU A 89 24.41 3.55 1.56
C LEU A 89 25.20 2.71 2.57
N LYS A 90 24.63 2.46 3.76
CA LYS A 90 25.26 1.62 4.78
C LYS A 90 25.40 0.17 4.31
N LEU A 91 24.36 -0.36 3.68
CA LEU A 91 24.38 -1.70 3.09
C LEU A 91 25.46 -1.80 2.00
N ALA A 92 25.53 -0.80 1.11
CA ALA A 92 26.57 -0.75 0.07
C ALA A 92 27.98 -0.74 0.67
N ALA A 93 28.21 0.04 1.74
CA ALA A 93 29.49 0.06 2.44
C ALA A 93 29.85 -1.30 3.08
N ILE A 94 28.86 -2.01 3.64
CA ILE A 94 29.07 -3.37 4.18
C ILE A 94 29.44 -4.34 3.05
N VAL A 95 28.71 -4.32 1.94
CA VAL A 95 28.93 -5.23 0.80
C VAL A 95 30.27 -4.99 0.11
N LEU A 96 30.71 -3.73 0.02
CA LEU A 96 32.02 -3.38 -0.56
C LEU A 96 33.19 -3.67 0.40
N SER A 97 32.93 -3.87 1.69
CA SER A 97 33.97 -4.21 2.66
C SER A 97 34.40 -5.66 2.48
N PRO A 98 35.69 -5.95 2.23
CA PRO A 98 36.18 -7.32 2.02
C PRO A 98 35.99 -8.22 3.26
N SER A 99 35.89 -7.63 4.44
CA SER A 99 35.65 -8.35 5.70
C SER A 99 34.20 -8.80 5.90
N LEU A 100 33.24 -8.27 5.11
CA LEU A 100 31.80 -8.54 5.20
C LEU A 100 31.31 -8.76 6.65
N PRO A 101 31.38 -7.73 7.53
CA PRO A 101 31.11 -7.89 8.95
C PRO A 101 29.59 -7.99 9.20
N VAL A 102 29.01 -9.16 8.93
CA VAL A 102 27.60 -9.46 9.14
C VAL A 102 27.44 -10.46 10.29
N ASN A 103 26.49 -10.19 11.20
CA ASN A 103 26.10 -11.11 12.26
C ASN A 103 24.59 -11.37 12.17
N PRO A 104 24.17 -12.46 11.50
CA PRO A 104 22.76 -12.75 11.31
C PRO A 104 22.09 -13.16 12.63
N GLY A 105 20.87 -12.68 12.86
CA GLY A 105 20.09 -13.04 14.03
C GLY A 105 18.59 -12.76 13.82
N ILE A 106 17.74 -13.64 14.34
CA ILE A 106 16.28 -13.46 14.30
C ILE A 106 15.85 -12.76 15.58
N VAL A 107 15.41 -11.51 15.47
CA VAL A 107 14.95 -10.71 16.62
C VAL A 107 13.44 -10.53 16.56
N LYS A 108 12.75 -10.87 17.64
CA LYS A 108 11.29 -10.71 17.76
C LYS A 108 10.94 -9.35 18.37
N VAL A 109 10.40 -8.44 17.56
CA VAL A 109 9.92 -7.12 18.01
C VAL A 109 8.40 -7.15 18.21
N ARG A 110 7.91 -6.70 19.38
CA ARG A 110 6.47 -6.58 19.66
C ARG A 110 5.99 -5.15 19.38
N THR A 111 4.93 -5.00 18.59
CA THR A 111 4.32 -3.70 18.25
C THR A 111 3.00 -3.50 18.99
N ARG A 112 2.62 -2.25 19.28
CA ARG A 112 1.32 -1.88 19.85
C ARG A 112 0.28 -1.47 18.78
N LEU A 113 0.63 -1.56 17.49
CA LEU A 113 -0.22 -1.12 16.38
C LEU A 113 -1.44 -2.02 16.20
N GLN A 114 -2.61 -1.41 16.29
CA GLN A 114 -3.90 -2.10 16.17
C GLN A 114 -4.35 -2.22 14.70
N SER A 115 -4.11 -1.20 13.87
CA SER A 115 -4.56 -1.18 12.47
C SER A 115 -3.76 -2.13 11.59
N ARG A 116 -4.46 -2.76 10.63
CA ARG A 116 -3.82 -3.70 9.69
C ARG A 116 -2.88 -2.94 8.76
N MET A 117 -3.32 -1.78 8.28
CA MET A 117 -2.52 -0.90 7.41
C MET A 117 -1.26 -0.38 8.13
N GLY A 118 -1.38 0.02 9.39
CA GLY A 118 -0.22 0.51 10.17
C GLY A 118 0.83 -0.57 10.40
N ARG A 119 0.40 -1.81 10.71
CA ARG A 119 1.33 -2.95 10.80
C ARG A 119 2.02 -3.25 9.47
N LEU A 120 1.29 -3.16 8.35
CA LEU A 120 1.86 -3.36 7.02
C LEU A 120 2.90 -2.28 6.69
N MET A 121 2.58 -1.01 6.91
CA MET A 121 3.51 0.10 6.69
C MET A 121 4.77 -0.04 7.54
N LEU A 122 4.63 -0.37 8.83
CA LEU A 122 5.77 -0.60 9.71
C LEU A 122 6.65 -1.75 9.20
N ALA A 123 6.05 -2.89 8.84
CA ALA A 123 6.80 -4.03 8.34
C ALA A 123 7.64 -3.67 7.10
N ASN A 124 7.02 -3.00 6.12
CA ASN A 124 7.72 -2.57 4.92
C ASN A 124 8.83 -1.56 5.22
N SER A 125 8.63 -0.63 6.16
CA SER A 125 9.66 0.34 6.55
C SER A 125 10.85 -0.24 7.32
N ILE A 126 10.71 -1.42 7.90
CA ILE A 126 11.84 -2.11 8.56
C ILE A 126 12.61 -2.96 7.55
N THR A 127 11.92 -3.48 6.53
CA THR A 127 12.52 -4.31 5.49
C THR A 127 13.31 -3.50 4.45
N LEU A 128 12.79 -2.33 4.06
CA LEU A 128 13.41 -1.41 3.09
C LEU A 128 14.35 -0.43 3.79
#